data_AF-A0A7C8D5B7-F1
#
_entry.id   AF-A0A7C8D5B7-F1
#
_cell.length_a   1.000
_cell.length_b   1.000
_cell.length_c   1.000
_cell.angle_alpha   90.00
_cell.angle_beta   90.00
_cell.angle_gamma   90.00
#
_symmetry.space_group_name_H-M   'P 1'
#
loop_
_entity.id
_entity.type
_entity.pdbx_description
1 polymer ?
#
loop_
_entity_poly.entity_id
_entity_poly.type
_entity_poly.pdbx_seq_one_letter_code
_entity_poly.pdbx_strand_id
1 'polypeptide(L)'
;MSSKNFDAVGEYPGMDDQPMAGTGPYQFLERSEGSYVRFKRVPYQHWRATPEFEELELRFISEEFTRLAALQVGEVHITPLAT
;
A
#
# COMPACT_ATOMS: atom_id res chain seq x y z
N MET A 1 0.12 5.15 -14.11
CA MET A 1 -1.33 4.83 -14.20
C MET A 1 -1.57 4.06 -15.49
N SER A 2 -2.42 3.04 -15.49
CA SER A 2 -2.72 2.26 -16.70
C SER A 2 -3.88 2.88 -17.48
N SER A 3 -3.64 3.30 -18.73
CA SER A 3 -4.68 3.83 -19.64
C SER A 3 -5.86 2.87 -19.75
N LYS A 4 -5.59 1.56 -19.89
CA LYS A 4 -6.62 0.53 -20.02
C LYS A 4 -7.60 0.49 -18.84
N ASN A 5 -7.13 0.78 -17.63
CA ASN A 5 -8.00 0.76 -16.45
C ASN A 5 -8.87 2.01 -16.38
N PHE A 6 -8.35 3.16 -16.83
CA PHE A 6 -9.13 4.38 -16.97
C PHE A 6 -10.22 4.24 -18.04
N ASP A 7 -9.87 3.67 -19.19
CA ASP A 7 -10.81 3.42 -20.29
C ASP A 7 -11.94 2.45 -19.88
N ALA A 8 -11.68 1.55 -18.93
CA ALA A 8 -12.66 0.59 -18.42
C ALA A 8 -13.56 1.15 -17.31
N VAL A 9 -13.01 1.98 -16.41
CA VAL A 9 -13.76 2.52 -15.26
C VAL A 9 -14.47 3.82 -15.62
N GLY A 10 -13.93 4.63 -16.54
CA GLY A 10 -14.52 5.87 -17.06
C GLY A 10 -14.56 7.05 -16.09
N GLU A 11 -14.46 6.80 -14.79
CA GLU A 11 -14.47 7.80 -13.71
C GLU A 11 -13.36 7.51 -12.68
N TYR A 12 -13.01 8.51 -11.87
CA TYR A 12 -12.10 8.31 -10.74
C TYR A 12 -12.80 7.54 -9.61
N PRO A 13 -12.27 6.38 -9.18
CA PRO A 13 -12.85 5.63 -8.07
C PRO A 13 -12.88 6.51 -6.82
N GLY A 14 -14.00 6.44 -6.10
CA GLY A 14 -14.19 7.13 -4.83
C GLY A 14 -13.26 6.58 -3.75
N MET A 15 -13.32 7.22 -2.58
CA MET A 15 -12.48 6.82 -1.45
C MET A 15 -12.87 5.47 -0.87
N ASP A 16 -14.05 4.94 -1.19
CA ASP A 16 -14.51 3.59 -0.82
C ASP A 16 -14.16 2.53 -1.87
N ASP A 17 -13.92 2.94 -3.12
CA ASP A 17 -13.69 2.05 -4.25
C ASP A 17 -12.25 1.52 -4.31
N GLN A 18 -12.06 0.43 -5.06
CA GLN A 18 -10.73 -0.05 -5.40
C GLN A 18 -10.00 1.02 -6.23
N PRO A 19 -8.79 1.45 -5.81
CA PRO A 19 -8.05 2.46 -6.54
C PRO A 19 -7.67 1.96 -7.93
N MET A 20 -7.51 2.90 -8.85
CA MET A 20 -7.10 2.57 -10.21
C MET A 20 -5.78 1.79 -10.24
N ALA A 21 -5.68 0.85 -11.17
CA ALA A 21 -4.47 0.08 -11.39
C ALA A 21 -3.27 1.00 -11.70
N GLY A 22 -2.31 1.01 -10.76
CA GLY A 22 -1.03 1.67 -10.91
C GLY A 22 -0.12 0.95 -11.92
N THR A 23 0.99 1.60 -12.24
CA THR A 23 2.08 1.04 -13.07
C THR A 23 3.32 0.74 -12.23
N GLY A 24 3.10 0.55 -10.92
CA GLY A 24 4.15 0.28 -9.95
C GLY A 24 4.36 -1.22 -9.71
N PRO A 25 5.40 -1.56 -8.94
CA PRO A 25 5.75 -2.96 -8.66
C PRO A 25 4.81 -3.66 -7.65
N TYR A 26 3.86 -2.92 -7.08
CA TYR A 26 2.83 -3.43 -6.18
C TYR A 26 1.45 -3.10 -6.73
N GLN A 27 0.52 -4.05 -6.58
CA GLN A 27 -0.90 -3.93 -6.89
C GLN A 27 -1.70 -3.79 -5.59
N PHE A 28 -2.74 -2.96 -5.61
CA PHE A 28 -3.66 -2.81 -4.47
C PHE A 28 -4.37 -4.13 -4.19
N LEU A 29 -4.39 -4.54 -2.92
CA LEU A 29 -5.10 -5.72 -2.45
C LEU A 29 -6.39 -5.30 -1.74
N GLU A 30 -6.28 -4.56 -0.64
CA GLU A 30 -7.42 -4.09 0.13
C GLU A 30 -7.07 -2.86 0.99
N ARG A 31 -8.10 -2.19 1.49
CA ARG A 31 -8.00 -1.10 2.44
C ARG A 31 -9.05 -1.29 3.52
N SER A 32 -8.64 -1.07 4.76
CA SER A 32 -9.54 -0.84 5.89
C SER A 32 -9.37 0.61 6.33
N GLU A 33 -10.44 1.39 6.20
CA GLU A 33 -10.42 2.81 6.53
C GLU A 33 -9.91 3.08 7.96
N GLY A 34 -9.05 4.09 8.09
CA GLY A 34 -8.43 4.47 9.35
C GLY A 34 -7.45 3.45 9.94
N SER A 35 -7.28 2.27 9.31
CA SER A 35 -6.48 1.16 9.88
C SER A 35 -5.27 0.83 9.01
N TYR A 36 -5.49 0.37 7.77
CA TYR A 36 -4.37 -0.02 6.90
C TYR A 36 -4.73 -0.01 5.41
N VAL A 37 -3.70 0.02 4.57
CA VAL A 37 -3.77 -0.31 3.14
C VAL A 37 -2.77 -1.42 2.84
N ARG A 38 -3.23 -2.50 2.20
CA ARG A 38 -2.40 -3.65 1.85
C ARG A 38 -2.22 -3.71 0.34
N PHE A 39 -0.98 -3.98 -0.06
CA PHE A 39 -0.58 -4.18 -1.44
C PHE A 39 0.14 -5.51 -1.59
N LYS A 40 0.01 -6.12 -2.76
CA LYS A 40 0.73 -7.34 -3.14
C LYS A 40 1.69 -7.03 -4.28
N ARG A 41 2.87 -7.67 -4.30
CA ARG A 41 3.80 -7.55 -5.42
C ARG A 41 3.15 -8.06 -6.70
N VAL A 42 3.42 -7.42 -7.84
CA VAL A 42 2.94 -7.92 -9.14
C VAL A 42 3.52 -9.32 -9.42
N PRO A 43 2.75 -10.24 -10.04
CA PRO A 43 3.19 -11.62 -10.25
C PRO A 43 4.22 -11.78 -11.39
N TYR A 44 4.50 -10.70 -12.13
CA TYR A 44 5.44 -10.66 -13.25
C TYR A 44 6.67 -9.83 -12.90
N GLN A 45 7.76 -10.00 -13.66
CA GLN A 45 8.94 -9.14 -13.51
C GLN A 45 8.59 -7.70 -13.87
N HIS A 46 8.58 -6.83 -12.87
CA HIS A 46 8.23 -5.43 -13.07
C HIS A 46 9.38 -4.70 -13.78
N TRP A 47 9.04 -3.88 -14.78
CA TRP A 47 10.00 -3.23 -15.69
C TRP A 47 11.06 -2.36 -15.00
N ARG A 48 10.76 -1.82 -13.81
CA ARG A 48 11.69 -0.98 -13.03
C ARG A 48 12.52 -1.77 -12.02
N ALA A 49 11.85 -2.59 -11.21
CA ALA A 49 12.45 -3.31 -10.09
C ALA A 49 11.43 -4.33 -9.59
N THR A 50 11.88 -5.53 -9.25
CA THR A 50 11.06 -6.56 -8.59
C THR A 50 11.33 -6.50 -7.09
N PRO A 51 10.36 -6.10 -6.25
CA PRO A 51 10.53 -6.06 -4.80
C PRO A 51 10.83 -7.43 -4.22
N GLU A 52 11.63 -7.50 -3.17
CA GLU A 52 11.92 -8.77 -2.47
C GLU A 52 10.73 -9.21 -1.61
N PHE A 53 10.00 -8.26 -1.03
CA PHE A 53 8.81 -8.53 -0.22
C PHE A 53 7.59 -8.84 -1.09
N GLU A 54 6.82 -9.85 -0.70
CA GLU A 54 5.57 -10.22 -1.38
C GLU A 54 4.44 -9.24 -1.08
N GLU A 55 4.38 -8.74 0.15
CA GLU A 55 3.31 -7.86 0.63
C GLU A 55 3.89 -6.58 1.23
N LEU A 56 3.20 -5.47 0.99
CA LEU A 56 3.46 -4.17 1.56
C LEU A 56 2.20 -3.71 2.29
N GLU A 57 2.32 -3.48 3.59
CA GLU A 57 1.22 -2.98 4.41
C GLU A 57 1.58 -1.60 4.96
N LEU A 58 0.72 -0.62 4.69
CA LEU A 58 0.79 0.71 5.28
C LEU A 58 -0.22 0.77 6.42
N ARG A 59 0.27 0.71 7.67
CA ARG A 59 -0.57 0.86 8.87
C ARG A 59 -0.65 2.32 9.30
N PHE A 60 -1.86 2.76 9.65
CA PHE A 60 -2.10 4.08 10.20
C PHE A 60 -2.16 4.01 11.72
N ILE A 61 -1.11 4.51 12.38
CA ILE A 61 -1.02 4.57 13.84
C ILE A 61 -0.68 6.02 14.20
N SER A 62 -1.65 6.77 14.73
CA SER A 62 -1.49 8.20 14.98
C SER A 62 -0.52 8.49 16.14
N GLU A 63 -0.53 7.65 17.17
CA GLU A 63 0.24 7.85 18.40
C GLU A 63 1.67 7.30 18.27
N GLU A 64 2.66 8.07 18.73
CA GLU A 64 4.08 7.79 18.49
C GLU A 64 4.64 6.66 19.36
N PHE A 65 4.31 6.61 20.65
CA PHE A 65 4.76 5.53 21.54
C PHE A 65 4.23 4.17 21.09
N THR A 66 3.03 4.14 20.52
CA THR A 66 2.39 2.97 19.94
C THR A 66 3.13 2.53 18.69
N ARG A 67 3.54 3.47 17.82
CA ARG A 67 4.41 3.15 16.67
C ARG A 67 5.77 2.59 17.12
N LEU A 68 6.36 3.17 18.17
CA LEU A 68 7.63 2.71 18.72
C LEU A 68 7.51 1.30 19.31
N ALA A 69 6.45 1.04 20.07
CA ALA A 69 6.16 -0.28 20.61
C ALA A 69 5.95 -1.30 19.49
N ALA A 70 5.15 -0.96 18.47
CA ALA A 70 4.91 -1.81 17.30
C ALA A 70 6.21 -2.14 16.53
N LEU A 71 7.12 -1.16 16.40
CA LEU A 71 8.44 -1.38 15.82
C LEU A 71 9.26 -2.37 16.68
N GLN A 72 9.22 -2.22 18.01
CA GLN A 72 10.00 -3.05 18.93
C GLN A 72 9.54 -4.52 18.95
N VAL A 73 8.24 -4.78 18.77
CA VAL A 73 7.70 -6.15 18.68
C VAL A 73 7.71 -6.73 17.26
N GLY A 74 8.15 -5.95 16.26
CA GLY A 74 8.23 -6.38 14.86
C GLY A 74 6.90 -6.38 14.12
N GLU A 75 5.88 -5.70 14.64
CA GLU A 75 4.60 -5.51 13.93
C GLU A 75 4.72 -4.52 12.76
N VAL A 76 5.65 -3.57 12.88
CA VAL A 76 5.98 -2.59 11.83
C VAL A 76 7.49 -2.60 11.61
N HIS A 77 7.91 -2.50 10.36
CA HIS A 77 9.33 -2.54 9.99
C HIS A 77 9.97 -1.15 9.83
N ILE A 78 9.15 -0.14 9.52
CA ILE A 78 9.58 1.25 9.27
C ILE A 78 8.52 2.19 9.84
N THR A 79 8.93 3.18 10.64
CA THR A 79 8.04 4.23 11.14
C THR A 79 8.78 5.56 11.28
N PRO A 80 8.14 6.71 10.99
CA PRO A 80 8.64 8.00 11.43
C PRO A 80 8.49 8.15 12.95
N LEU A 81 9.50 8.74 13.59
CA LEU A 81 9.52 9.17 14.98
C LEU A 81 9.78 10.69 14.99
N ALA A 82 9.28 11.40 16.01
CA ALA A 82 9.55 12.82 16.15
C ALA A 82 11.05 13.01 16.45
N THR A 83 11.66 13.97 15.76
CA THR A 83 13.06 14.35 15.92
C THR A 83 13.28 15.24 17.13
#